data_AF-E3HF23-F1
#
_entry.id   AF-E3HF23-F1
#
_cell.length_a   1.000
_cell.length_b   1.000
_cell.length_c   1.000
_cell.angle_alpha   90.00
_cell.angle_beta   90.00
_cell.angle_gamma   90.00
#
_symmetry.space_group_name_H-M   'P 1'
#
loop_
_entity.id
_entity.type
_entity.pdbx_description
1 polymer ?
#
loop_
_entity_poly.entity_id
_entity_poly.type
_entity_poly.pdbx_seq_one_letter_code
_entity_poly.pdbx_strand_id
1 'polypeptide(L)'
;MNPDRHYLVIQAHASEFPEPMFVRKGDRVAVGERYDGPEGWPDWYHCTPANQEAGFVPAQFLDRHADGSATMLEDFTNKELDVAEGDMLRGERELNGWVWAVRLIDGEAGWVPLENLRLCGQAIC
;
A
#
# COMPACT_ATOMS: atom_id res chain seq x y z
N MET A 1 -17.35 -5.52 11.39
CA MET A 1 -16.04 -5.74 12.01
C MET A 1 -15.29 -6.71 11.11
N ASN A 2 -14.22 -6.28 10.46
CA ASN A 2 -13.38 -7.19 9.69
C ASN A 2 -12.69 -8.12 10.70
N PRO A 3 -12.62 -9.43 10.48
CA PRO A 3 -11.86 -10.30 11.38
C PRO A 3 -10.41 -9.79 11.44
N ASP A 4 -9.83 -9.68 12.63
CA ASP A 4 -8.45 -9.24 12.81
C ASP A 4 -7.51 -10.25 12.12
N ARG A 5 -7.08 -9.91 10.90
CA ARG A 5 -6.14 -10.72 10.13
C ARG A 5 -4.75 -10.45 10.66
N HIS A 6 -4.16 -11.48 11.25
CA HIS A 6 -2.78 -11.43 11.71
C HIS A 6 -1.87 -12.07 10.68
N TYR A 7 -0.71 -11.48 10.45
CA TYR A 7 0.29 -11.98 9.52
C TYR A 7 1.62 -12.14 10.23
N LEU A 8 2.34 -13.19 9.84
CA LEU A 8 3.74 -13.36 10.14
C LEU A 8 4.54 -12.98 8.89
N VAL A 9 5.52 -12.09 9.06
CA VAL A 9 6.45 -11.73 7.99
C VAL A 9 7.39 -12.90 7.73
N ILE A 10 7.39 -13.41 6.50
CA ILE A 10 8.22 -14.54 6.06
C ILE A 10 9.36 -14.10 5.14
N GLN A 11 9.34 -12.86 4.67
CA GLN A 11 10.42 -12.22 3.92
C GLN A 11 10.48 -10.74 4.30
N ALA A 12 11.67 -10.21 4.52
CA ALA A 12 11.85 -8.79 4.86
C ALA A 12 11.45 -7.89 3.68
N HIS A 13 10.98 -6.68 4.01
CA HIS A 13 10.64 -5.64 3.06
C HIS A 13 11.15 -4.30 3.60
N ALA A 14 11.75 -3.51 2.73
CA ALA A 14 12.20 -2.16 3.01
C ALA A 14 11.52 -1.21 2.04
N SER A 15 11.06 -0.08 2.55
CA SER A 15 10.33 0.93 1.80
C SER A 15 11.15 1.44 0.62
N GLU A 16 10.55 1.45 -0.56
CA GLU A 16 11.08 2.12 -1.74
C GLU A 16 10.76 3.63 -1.74
N PHE A 17 9.93 4.09 -0.80
CA PHE A 17 9.45 5.47 -0.68
C PHE A 17 9.78 6.05 0.70
N PRO A 18 11.03 6.53 0.91
CA PRO A 18 11.44 7.12 2.20
C PRO A 18 10.69 8.43 2.52
N GLU A 19 10.26 9.16 1.50
CA GLU A 19 9.43 10.36 1.60
C GLU A 19 8.05 10.06 0.96
N PRO A 20 7.15 9.36 1.66
CA PRO A 20 5.89 8.92 1.07
C PRO A 20 4.98 10.10 0.78
N MET A 21 4.21 9.99 -0.30
CA MET A 21 3.18 10.96 -0.62
C MET A 21 2.01 10.86 0.36
N PHE A 22 1.36 11.99 0.60
CA PHE A 22 0.06 12.09 1.26
C PHE A 22 -0.85 12.92 0.38
N VAL A 23 -1.86 12.28 -0.20
CA VAL A 23 -2.86 12.92 -1.06
C VAL A 23 -4.22 12.79 -0.40
N ARG A 24 -5.01 13.87 -0.43
CA ARG A 24 -6.35 13.91 0.14
C ARG A 24 -7.39 13.64 -0.92
N LYS A 25 -8.55 13.16 -0.49
CA LYS A 25 -9.76 13.14 -1.30
C LYS A 25 -10.01 14.50 -1.93
N GLY A 26 -10.24 14.52 -3.24
CA GLY A 26 -10.44 15.73 -4.03
C GLY A 26 -9.17 16.31 -4.64
N ASP A 27 -7.98 15.93 -4.16
CA ASP A 27 -6.72 16.36 -4.77
C ASP A 27 -6.60 15.84 -6.20
N ARG A 28 -5.90 16.59 -7.06
CA ARG A 28 -5.62 16.19 -8.45
C ARG A 28 -4.17 15.72 -8.57
N VAL A 29 -3.98 14.57 -9.22
CA VAL A 29 -2.66 13.97 -9.49
C VAL A 29 -2.50 13.71 -10.99
N ALA A 30 -1.29 13.86 -11.52
CA ALA A 30 -0.98 13.36 -12.85
C ALA A 30 -0.87 11.84 -12.80
N VAL A 31 -1.49 11.13 -13.75
CA VAL A 31 -1.47 9.66 -13.80
C VAL A 31 -0.50 9.21 -14.89
N GLY A 32 0.57 8.55 -14.47
CA GLY A 32 1.56 7.95 -15.35
C GLY A 32 1.22 6.50 -15.71
N GLU A 33 2.26 5.70 -15.86
CA GLU A 33 2.16 4.32 -16.32
C GLU A 33 1.56 3.39 -15.24
N ARG A 34 0.88 2.35 -15.70
CA ARG A 34 0.45 1.25 -14.84
C ARG A 34 1.67 0.38 -14.55
N TYR A 35 1.82 -0.07 -13.30
CA TYR A 35 2.84 -1.01 -12.90
C TYR A 35 2.82 -2.28 -13.78
N ASP A 36 3.99 -2.69 -14.26
CA ASP A 36 4.22 -3.84 -15.13
C ASP A 36 5.43 -4.70 -14.71
N GLY A 37 5.86 -4.55 -13.45
CA GLY A 37 6.98 -5.31 -12.89
C GLY A 37 6.71 -6.83 -12.77
N PRO A 38 7.77 -7.63 -12.59
CA PRO A 38 7.70 -9.10 -12.59
C PRO A 38 6.81 -9.69 -11.47
N GLU A 39 6.64 -8.97 -10.38
CA GLU A 39 5.75 -9.31 -9.26
C GLU A 39 4.28 -9.30 -9.69
N GLY A 40 3.95 -8.59 -10.77
CA GLY A 40 2.63 -8.64 -11.40
C GLY A 40 1.51 -8.00 -10.58
N TRP A 41 1.83 -7.07 -9.68
CA TRP A 41 0.82 -6.38 -8.87
C TRP A 41 -0.16 -5.58 -9.76
N PRO A 42 -1.46 -5.92 -9.73
CA PRO A 42 -2.43 -5.34 -10.66
C PRO A 42 -2.76 -3.89 -10.28
N ASP A 43 -3.14 -3.08 -11.27
CA ASP A 43 -3.86 -1.82 -11.06
C ASP A 43 -3.20 -0.79 -10.12
N TRP A 44 -1.88 -0.76 -10.05
CA TRP A 44 -1.11 0.35 -9.48
C TRP A 44 -0.68 1.31 -10.59
N TYR A 45 -0.78 2.62 -10.35
CA TYR A 45 -0.39 3.66 -11.30
C TYR A 45 0.62 4.61 -10.67
N HIS A 46 1.69 4.91 -11.41
CA HIS A 46 2.71 5.86 -10.97
C HIS A 46 2.14 7.28 -11.08
N CYS A 47 1.75 7.87 -9.95
CA CYS A 47 1.10 9.17 -9.88
C CYS A 47 2.05 10.23 -9.35
N THR A 48 1.91 11.45 -9.88
CA THR A 48 2.71 12.61 -9.44
C THR A 48 1.78 13.70 -8.89
N PRO A 49 1.77 13.92 -7.57
CA PRO A 49 1.12 15.09 -6.97
C PRO A 49 1.90 16.37 -7.28
N ALA A 50 1.26 17.54 -7.18
CA ALA A 50 1.86 18.80 -7.61
C ALA A 50 3.15 19.21 -6.86
N ASN A 51 3.31 18.81 -5.59
CA ASN A 51 4.41 19.26 -4.70
C ASN A 51 5.02 18.11 -3.88
N GLN A 52 4.92 16.87 -4.35
CA GLN A 52 5.43 15.69 -3.65
C GLN A 52 6.10 14.76 -4.66
N GLU A 53 6.92 13.85 -4.17
CA GLU A 53 7.52 12.82 -5.03
C GLU A 53 6.44 11.91 -5.62
N ALA A 54 6.74 11.38 -6.81
CA ALA A 54 5.86 10.46 -7.48
C ALA A 54 5.93 9.08 -6.80
N GLY A 55 4.87 8.30 -6.96
CA GLY A 55 4.78 6.97 -6.38
C GLY A 55 3.50 6.27 -6.78
N PHE A 56 3.31 5.05 -6.32
CA PHE A 56 2.21 4.21 -6.78
C PHE A 56 0.92 4.46 -6.01
N VAL A 57 -0.18 4.59 -6.75
CA VAL A 57 -1.54 4.73 -6.22
C VAL A 57 -2.43 3.65 -6.85
N PRO A 58 -3.28 2.94 -6.09
CA PRO A 58 -4.20 1.96 -6.65
C PRO A 58 -5.28 2.65 -7.51
N ALA A 59 -5.65 2.02 -8.63
CA ALA A 59 -6.67 2.54 -9.55
C ALA A 59 -8.00 2.86 -8.86
N GLN A 60 -8.35 2.12 -7.81
CA GLN A 60 -9.56 2.28 -7.01
C GLN A 60 -9.67 3.66 -6.33
N PHE A 61 -8.55 4.39 -6.20
CA PHE A 61 -8.53 5.74 -5.64
C PHE A 61 -8.62 6.84 -6.70
N LEU A 62 -8.61 6.49 -7.99
CA LEU A 62 -8.43 7.44 -9.09
C LEU A 62 -9.72 7.60 -9.90
N ASP A 63 -10.33 8.78 -9.84
CA ASP A 63 -11.32 9.22 -10.83
C ASP A 63 -10.61 9.86 -12.01
N ARG A 64 -10.37 9.09 -13.08
CA ARG A 64 -9.50 9.48 -14.21
C ARG A 64 -10.19 10.46 -15.16
N HIS A 65 -9.43 11.47 -15.56
CA HIS A 65 -9.85 12.52 -16.49
C HIS A 65 -9.24 12.33 -17.88
N ALA A 66 -9.86 12.93 -18.88
CA ALA A 66 -9.40 12.86 -20.28
C ALA A 66 -8.04 13.56 -20.53
N ASP A 67 -7.61 14.45 -19.62
CA ASP A 67 -6.34 15.17 -19.72
C ASP A 67 -5.14 14.39 -19.14
N GLY A 68 -5.33 13.12 -18.75
CA GLY A 68 -4.28 12.27 -18.19
C GLY A 68 -4.05 12.45 -16.69
N SER A 69 -4.87 13.24 -16.00
CA SER A 69 -4.86 13.34 -14.54
C SER A 69 -5.99 12.51 -13.91
N ALA A 70 -6.03 12.46 -12.59
CA ALA A 70 -7.14 11.91 -11.82
C ALA A 70 -7.45 12.77 -10.60
N THR A 71 -8.69 12.71 -10.14
CA THR A 71 -9.10 13.20 -8.82
C THR A 71 -9.10 12.06 -7.82
N MET A 72 -8.49 12.28 -6.66
CA MET A 72 -8.45 11.31 -5.57
C MET A 72 -9.84 11.09 -4.96
N LEU A 73 -10.29 9.84 -4.90
CA LEU A 73 -11.60 9.45 -4.36
C LEU A 73 -11.62 9.33 -2.82
N GLU A 74 -10.45 9.03 -2.24
CA GLU A 74 -10.20 8.83 -0.80
C GLU A 74 -8.81 9.40 -0.47
N ASP A 75 -8.56 9.67 0.82
CA ASP A 75 -7.21 9.98 1.31
C ASP A 75 -6.30 8.75 1.10
N PHE A 76 -5.07 8.97 0.66
CA PHE A 76 -4.13 7.91 0.35
C PHE A 76 -2.67 8.29 0.65
N THR A 77 -1.89 7.29 1.03
CA THR A 77 -0.43 7.36 1.12
C THR A 77 0.18 6.07 0.56
N ASN A 78 1.29 6.21 -0.16
CA ASN A 78 2.12 5.08 -0.60
C ASN A 78 3.19 4.71 0.45
N LYS A 79 3.02 5.12 1.72
CA LYS A 79 3.93 4.72 2.81
C LYS A 79 3.98 3.20 2.90
N GLU A 80 5.16 2.65 2.66
CA GLU A 80 5.49 1.25 2.90
C GLU A 80 5.99 1.08 4.34
N LEU A 81 5.84 -0.13 4.88
CA LEU A 81 6.29 -0.47 6.23
C LEU A 81 7.55 -1.34 6.14
N ASP A 82 8.65 -0.83 6.69
CA ASP A 82 9.86 -1.63 6.89
C ASP A 82 9.57 -2.78 7.86
N VAL A 83 9.75 -4.02 7.40
CA VAL A 83 9.51 -5.23 8.21
C VAL A 83 10.65 -6.23 8.09
N ALA A 84 10.93 -6.91 9.20
CA ALA A 84 11.88 -8.02 9.27
C ALA A 84 11.14 -9.37 9.31
N GLU A 85 11.79 -10.43 8.83
CA GLU A 85 11.28 -11.79 9.00
C GLU A 85 11.05 -12.08 10.49
N GLY A 86 9.88 -12.62 10.82
CA GLY A 86 9.46 -12.85 12.21
C GLY A 86 8.58 -11.75 12.81
N ASP A 87 8.49 -10.57 12.18
CA ASP A 87 7.58 -9.51 12.62
C ASP A 87 6.11 -10.00 12.56
N MET A 88 5.33 -9.60 13.56
CA MET A 88 3.90 -9.86 13.63
C MET A 88 3.12 -8.60 13.28
N LEU A 89 2.20 -8.73 12.33
CA LEU A 89 1.41 -7.61 11.80
C LEU A 89 -0.09 -7.87 11.98
N ARG A 90 -0.86 -6.79 12.16
CA ARG A 90 -2.31 -6.78 11.97
C ARG A 90 -2.64 -6.08 10.66
N GLY A 91 -3.28 -6.79 9.72
CA GLY A 91 -3.72 -6.20 8.45
C GLY A 91 -5.10 -5.57 8.55
N GLU A 92 -5.29 -4.44 7.88
CA GLU A 92 -6.54 -3.66 7.91
C GLU A 92 -7.26 -3.66 6.55
N ARG A 93 -6.51 -3.43 5.45
CA ARG A 93 -7.05 -3.36 4.08
C ARG A 93 -6.08 -3.99 3.08
N GLU A 94 -6.52 -5.02 2.38
CA GLU A 94 -5.79 -5.60 1.25
C GLU A 94 -6.19 -4.90 -0.06
N LEU A 95 -5.20 -4.59 -0.89
CA LEU A 95 -5.38 -4.02 -2.23
C LEU A 95 -4.27 -4.53 -3.15
N ASN A 96 -4.64 -5.08 -4.30
CA ASN A 96 -3.74 -5.22 -5.44
C ASN A 96 -2.40 -5.93 -5.10
N GLY A 97 -2.43 -6.98 -4.27
CA GLY A 97 -1.23 -7.72 -3.86
C GLY A 97 -0.53 -7.17 -2.61
N TRP A 98 -1.05 -6.11 -2.00
CA TRP A 98 -0.50 -5.47 -0.80
C TRP A 98 -1.53 -5.41 0.33
N VAL A 99 -1.07 -5.21 1.56
CA VAL A 99 -1.93 -4.98 2.72
C VAL A 99 -1.44 -3.77 3.51
N TRP A 100 -2.36 -2.88 3.89
CA TRP A 100 -2.10 -1.86 4.90
C TRP A 100 -2.08 -2.55 6.25
N ALA A 101 -0.93 -2.56 6.90
CA ALA A 101 -0.71 -3.31 8.12
C ALA A 101 -0.10 -2.45 9.23
N VAL A 102 -0.36 -2.86 10.47
CA VAL A 102 0.22 -2.27 11.69
C VAL A 102 1.13 -3.31 12.32
N ARG A 103 2.40 -2.98 12.54
CA ARG A 103 3.34 -3.85 13.26
C ARG A 103 3.03 -3.83 14.75
N LEU A 104 2.93 -5.03 15.35
CA LEU A 104 2.43 -5.16 16.72
C LEU A 104 3.40 -4.68 17.80
N ILE A 105 4.71 -4.63 17.52
CA ILE A 105 5.71 -4.30 18.54
C ILE A 105 5.78 -2.81 18.87
N ASP A 106 5.54 -1.94 17.88
CA ASP A 106 5.70 -0.48 17.97
C ASP A 106 4.50 0.31 17.42
N GLY A 107 3.58 -0.34 16.71
CA GLY A 107 2.38 0.29 16.15
C GLY A 107 2.63 1.06 14.85
N GLU A 108 3.81 0.94 14.25
CA GLU A 108 4.08 1.55 12.94
C GLU A 108 3.19 0.92 11.87
N ALA A 109 2.70 1.76 10.95
CA ALA A 109 1.78 1.36 9.90
C ALA A 109 2.26 1.74 8.51
N GLY A 110 1.98 0.88 7.53
CA GLY A 110 2.32 1.06 6.12
C GLY A 110 1.89 -0.14 5.27
N TRP A 111 2.07 -0.01 3.96
CA TRP A 111 1.85 -1.10 3.00
C TRP A 111 2.96 -2.14 3.08
N VAL A 112 2.59 -3.42 3.01
CA VAL A 112 3.52 -4.56 2.87
C VAL A 112 3.02 -5.50 1.76
N PRO A 113 3.91 -6.07 0.91
CA PRO A 113 3.50 -7.04 -0.10
C PRO A 113 2.94 -8.30 0.55
N LEU A 114 1.79 -8.79 0.08
CA LEU A 114 1.15 -10.00 0.63
C LEU A 114 2.01 -11.25 0.43
N GLU A 115 2.84 -11.30 -0.61
CA GLU A 115 3.78 -12.40 -0.86
C GLU A 115 4.87 -12.53 0.20
N ASN A 116 5.18 -11.43 0.90
CA ASN A 116 6.13 -11.42 2.01
C ASN A 116 5.51 -11.90 3.32
N LEU A 117 4.21 -12.24 3.31
CA LEU A 117 3.42 -12.52 4.49
C LEU A 117 2.79 -13.91 4.45
N ARG A 118 2.62 -14.47 5.64
CA ARG A 118 1.80 -15.66 5.87
C ARG A 118 0.66 -15.30 6.81
N LEU A 119 -0.57 -15.53 6.36
CA LEU A 119 -1.75 -15.37 7.21
C LEU A 119 -1.69 -16.37 8.38
N CYS A 120 -1.74 -15.85 9.60
CA CYS A 120 -1.87 -16.66 10.80
C CYS A 120 -3.35 -17.01 10.97
N GLY A 121 -3.67 -18.30 10.83
CA GLY A 121 -5.01 -18.78 11.13
C GLY A 121 -5.36 -18.56 12.59
N GLN A 122 -6.61 -18.24 12.88
CA GLN A 122 -7.14 -18.21 14.25
C GLN A 122 -7.29 -19.67 14.73
N ALA A 123 -6.17 -20.32 15.06
CA ALA A 123 -6.12 -21.66 15.59
C ALA A 123 -4.89 -21.87 16.48
N ILE A 124 -5.12 -21.64 17.79
CA ILE A 124 -4.57 -22.39 18.94
C ILE A 124 -3.07 -22.21 19.22
N CYS A 125 -2.78 -21.33 20.19
CA CYS A 125 -1.82 -21.68 21.25
C CYS A 125 -2.52 -22.61 22.26
#